data_AF-A0A150PV31-F1
#
_entry.id   AF-A0A150PV31-F1
#
_cell.length_a   1.000
_cell.length_b   1.000
_cell.length_c   1.000
_cell.angle_alpha   90.00
_cell.angle_beta   90.00
_cell.angle_gamma   90.00
#
_symmetry.space_group_name_H-M   'P 1'
#
loop_
_entity.id
_entity.type
_entity.pdbx_description
1 polymer ?
#
loop_
_entity_poly.entity_id
_entity_poly.type
_entity_poly.pdbx_seq_one_letter_code
_entity_poly.pdbx_strand_id
1 'polypeptide(L)'
;MEVGILEALLARIRRDGWMVVGALQWKHLCKLRARGPSPTEAEQVERLILHAEEAEADIVAFSRDGDDEGVARQEAVLSGVQRARAGLCKPLAVVGEVALPSLEGWILALLGQRGTEDMTPARARREIEKAGLAFKSTASMVRVVEQCPDLSRVPDDARGLIRWRDAAQGALAPSPELPGKS
;
A
#
# COMPACT_ATOMS: atom_id res chain seq x y z
N MET A 1 -8.00 7.52 15.83
CA MET A 1 -7.23 7.72 14.59
C MET A 1 -8.21 7.49 13.44
N GLU A 2 -8.23 8.34 12.42
CA GLU A 2 -9.07 8.08 11.24
C GLU A 2 -8.43 6.95 10.43
N VAL A 3 -9.21 5.90 10.12
CA VAL A 3 -8.73 4.72 9.40
C VAL A 3 -8.25 5.14 8.01
N GLY A 4 -7.04 4.72 7.63
CA GLY A 4 -6.52 4.95 6.28
C GLY A 4 -7.06 3.93 5.27
N ILE A 5 -6.97 4.24 3.97
CA ILE A 5 -7.40 3.30 2.90
C ILE A 5 -6.67 1.96 3.00
N LEU A 6 -5.36 1.97 3.27
CA LEU A 6 -4.57 0.74 3.42
C LEU A 6 -4.95 -0.05 4.67
N GLU A 7 -5.20 0.63 5.79
CA GLU A 7 -5.68 -0.01 7.02
C GLU A 7 -7.04 -0.68 6.79
N ALA A 8 -7.96 0.00 6.10
CA ALA A 8 -9.24 -0.57 5.72
C ALA A 8 -9.07 -1.80 4.82
N LEU A 9 -8.14 -1.77 3.85
CA LEU A 9 -7.84 -2.90 2.98
C LEU A 9 -7.28 -4.10 3.78
N LEU A 10 -6.36 -3.87 4.72
CA LEU A 10 -5.84 -4.93 5.59
C LEU A 10 -6.96 -5.53 6.45
N ALA A 11 -7.86 -4.70 6.98
CA ALA A 11 -9.01 -5.15 7.77
C ALA A 11 -10.01 -6.01 6.95
N ARG A 12 -10.07 -5.82 5.63
CA ARG A 12 -10.83 -6.70 4.72
C ARG A 12 -10.15 -8.04 4.48
N ILE A 13 -8.83 -8.11 4.64
CA ILE A 13 -8.05 -9.36 4.52
C ILE A 13 -8.09 -10.14 5.83
N ARG A 14 -7.78 -9.49 6.95
CA ARG A 14 -7.80 -10.07 8.29
C ARG A 14 -8.33 -9.03 9.26
N ARG A 15 -9.44 -9.33 9.95
CA ARG A 15 -10.13 -8.34 10.80
C ARG A 15 -9.42 -8.10 12.14
N ASP A 16 -8.72 -9.10 12.67
CA ASP A 16 -8.15 -9.09 14.02
C ASP A 16 -6.76 -9.77 14.06
N GLY A 17 -6.13 -9.74 15.24
CA GLY A 17 -4.80 -10.35 15.45
C GLY A 17 -3.63 -9.50 14.95
N TRP A 18 -3.87 -8.22 14.67
CA TRP A 18 -2.85 -7.23 14.35
C TRP A 18 -3.29 -5.86 14.90
N MET A 19 -2.34 -4.93 14.98
CA MET A 19 -2.62 -3.54 15.35
C MET A 19 -1.69 -2.59 14.59
N VAL A 20 -2.15 -1.36 14.35
CA VAL A 20 -1.31 -0.31 13.76
C VAL A 20 -0.41 0.27 14.84
N VAL A 21 0.90 0.09 14.72
CA VAL A 21 1.91 0.70 15.61
C VAL A 21 2.37 2.08 15.13
N GLY A 22 2.15 2.41 13.85
CA GLY A 22 2.48 3.71 13.28
C GLY A 22 1.87 3.90 11.89
N ALA A 23 1.64 5.16 11.52
CA ALA A 23 1.13 5.54 10.20
C ALA A 23 1.68 6.91 9.80
N LEU A 24 2.10 7.04 8.54
CA LEU A 24 2.67 8.28 8.01
C LEU A 24 2.41 8.43 6.51
N GLN A 25 2.37 9.67 6.03
CA GLN A 25 2.34 9.96 4.59
C GLN A 25 3.77 10.09 4.07
N TRP A 26 4.01 9.71 2.81
CA TRP A 26 5.32 9.80 2.14
C TRP A 26 6.08 11.12 2.37
N LYS A 27 5.39 12.26 2.33
CA LYS A 27 5.98 13.60 2.52
C LYS A 27 6.52 13.84 3.93
N HIS A 28 6.13 13.02 4.90
CA HIS A 28 6.53 13.11 6.30
C HIS A 28 7.65 12.13 6.67
N LEU A 29 8.14 11.31 5.73
CA LEU A 29 9.35 10.52 5.95
C LEU A 29 10.54 11.45 6.22
N CYS A 30 11.13 11.31 7.41
CA CYS A 30 12.30 12.08 7.80
C CYS A 30 13.46 11.83 6.83
N LYS A 31 14.22 12.89 6.52
CA LYS A 31 15.40 12.78 5.66
C LYS A 31 16.52 12.09 6.44
N LEU A 32 17.14 11.05 5.86
CA LEU A 32 18.37 10.44 6.40
C LEU A 32 19.60 11.35 6.29
N ARG A 33 19.52 12.41 5.47
CA ARG A 33 20.60 13.37 5.27
C ARG A 33 20.09 14.79 5.51
N ALA A 34 20.80 15.54 6.36
CA ALA A 34 20.49 16.94 6.64
C ALA A 34 20.79 17.87 5.45
N ARG A 35 21.74 17.49 4.58
CA ARG A 35 22.12 18.21 3.36
C ARG A 35 22.36 17.22 2.22
N GLY A 36 21.94 17.56 1.01
CA GLY A 36 22.10 16.73 -0.18
C GLY A 36 20.91 16.81 -1.14
N PRO A 37 20.99 16.11 -2.29
CA PRO A 37 19.87 16.02 -3.21
C PRO A 37 18.64 15.40 -2.53
N SER A 38 17.47 15.65 -3.12
CA SER A 38 16.25 14.93 -2.73
C SER A 38 16.47 13.43 -2.87
N PRO A 39 15.97 12.63 -1.92
CA PRO A 39 16.10 11.18 -1.99
C PRO A 39 15.43 10.65 -3.26
N THR A 40 16.04 9.64 -3.85
CA THR A 40 15.43 8.80 -4.88
C THR A 40 14.26 8.02 -4.29
N GLU A 41 13.32 7.56 -5.13
CA GLU A 41 12.19 6.75 -4.67
C GLU A 41 12.65 5.48 -3.95
N ALA A 42 13.70 4.82 -4.44
CA ALA A 42 14.28 3.66 -3.79
C ALA A 42 14.83 3.97 -2.39
N GLU A 43 15.45 5.15 -2.18
CA GLU A 43 15.89 5.59 -0.85
C GLU A 43 14.70 5.94 0.06
N GLN A 44 13.57 6.40 -0.49
CA GLN A 44 12.36 6.65 0.29
C GLN A 44 11.72 5.35 0.79
N VAL A 45 11.71 4.30 -0.03
CA VAL A 45 11.24 2.96 0.40
C VAL A 45 12.15 2.38 1.48
N GLU A 46 13.47 2.52 1.32
CA GLU A 46 14.43 2.08 2.33
C GLU A 46 14.21 2.76 3.68
N ARG A 47 13.95 4.06 3.67
CA ARG A 47 13.60 4.85 4.86
C ARG A 47 12.32 4.38 5.53
N LEU A 48 11.29 4.12 4.73
CA LEU A 48 10.01 3.64 5.24
C LEU A 48 10.18 2.30 5.97
N ILE A 49 10.96 1.38 5.39
CA ILE A 49 11.23 0.07 5.96
C ILE A 49 12.04 0.19 7.26
N LEU A 50 13.08 1.03 7.28
CA LEU A 50 13.84 1.30 8.50
C LEU A 50 12.96 1.90 9.60
N HIS A 51 12.09 2.84 9.26
CA HIS A 51 11.16 3.43 10.22
C HIS A 51 10.18 2.40 10.80
N ALA A 52 9.73 1.44 9.99
CA ALA A 52 8.90 0.35 10.47
C ALA A 52 9.68 -0.61 11.39
N GLU A 53 10.95 -0.87 11.10
CA GLU A 53 11.83 -1.65 11.98
C GLU A 53 12.07 -0.94 13.33
N GLU A 54 12.33 0.38 13.31
CA GLU A 54 12.49 1.20 14.51
C GLU A 54 11.21 1.24 15.38
N ALA A 55 10.04 1.14 14.74
CA ALA A 55 8.75 1.02 15.41
C ALA A 55 8.43 -0.41 15.87
N GLU A 56 9.37 -1.35 15.73
CA GLU A 56 9.22 -2.77 16.05
C GLU A 56 8.02 -3.43 15.33
N ALA A 57 7.71 -2.99 14.11
CA ALA A 57 6.63 -3.56 13.32
C ALA A 57 7.02 -4.91 12.69
N ASP A 58 6.12 -5.89 12.72
CA ASP A 58 6.29 -7.15 11.99
C ASP A 58 6.03 -6.99 10.49
N ILE A 59 5.17 -6.03 10.13
CA ILE A 59 4.70 -5.78 8.76
C ILE A 59 4.75 -4.28 8.47
N VAL A 60 5.29 -3.90 7.32
CA VAL A 60 5.08 -2.57 6.73
C VAL A 60 4.20 -2.68 5.50
N ALA A 61 3.10 -1.91 5.48
CA ALA A 61 2.17 -1.84 4.36
C ALA A 61 2.15 -0.43 3.77
N PHE A 62 2.33 -0.32 2.45
CA PHE A 62 2.33 0.96 1.76
C PHE A 62 1.80 0.88 0.33
N SER A 63 1.41 2.03 -0.19
CA SER A 63 1.18 2.24 -1.62
C SER A 63 1.84 3.54 -2.04
N ARG A 64 2.34 3.59 -3.28
CA ARG A 64 2.87 4.82 -3.88
C ARG A 64 2.05 5.15 -5.12
N ASP A 65 1.65 6.41 -5.29
CA ASP A 65 0.97 6.81 -6.54
C ASP A 65 1.95 6.72 -7.72
N GLY A 66 1.48 6.18 -8.83
CA GLY A 66 2.33 5.93 -9.99
C GLY A 66 2.47 7.08 -10.97
N ASP A 67 1.48 7.98 -11.05
CA ASP A 67 1.38 9.03 -12.08
C ASP A 67 1.91 8.61 -13.46
N ASP A 68 2.56 9.50 -14.21
CA ASP A 68 3.06 9.21 -15.55
C ASP A 68 4.36 8.37 -15.53
N GLU A 69 4.93 8.11 -14.35
CA GLU A 69 6.20 7.39 -14.16
C GLU A 69 6.02 5.97 -13.59
N GLY A 70 4.82 5.39 -13.72
CA GLY A 70 4.42 4.15 -13.06
C GLY A 70 5.44 3.00 -13.14
N VAL A 71 5.99 2.74 -14.32
CA VAL A 71 6.97 1.65 -14.54
C VAL A 71 8.29 1.93 -13.83
N ALA A 72 8.89 3.10 -14.06
CA ALA A 72 10.14 3.49 -13.42
C ALA A 72 9.99 3.54 -11.89
N ARG A 73 8.81 3.95 -11.41
CA ARG A 73 8.50 3.97 -9.99
C ARG A 73 8.36 2.57 -9.40
N GLN A 74 7.73 1.63 -10.11
CA GLN A 74 7.66 0.22 -9.70
C GLN A 74 9.06 -0.39 -9.56
N GLU A 75 9.93 -0.16 -10.54
CA GLU A 75 11.33 -0.63 -10.50
C GLU A 75 12.09 -0.02 -9.30
N ALA A 76 11.92 1.28 -9.07
CA ALA A 76 12.54 1.96 -7.94
C ALA A 76 12.02 1.46 -6.59
N VAL A 77 10.71 1.18 -6.49
CA VAL A 77 10.11 0.59 -5.28
C VAL A 77 10.69 -0.80 -5.02
N LEU A 78 10.74 -1.67 -6.04
CA LEU A 78 11.31 -3.01 -5.91
C LEU A 78 12.77 -2.97 -5.48
N SER A 79 13.57 -2.10 -6.12
CA SER A 79 14.98 -1.88 -5.76
C SER A 79 15.12 -1.40 -4.32
N GLY A 80 14.29 -0.46 -3.89
CA GLY A 80 14.25 0.04 -2.51
C GLY A 80 13.95 -1.07 -1.50
N VAL A 81 12.94 -1.91 -1.75
CA VAL A 81 12.60 -3.05 -0.89
C VAL A 81 13.76 -4.03 -0.79
N GLN A 82 14.40 -4.37 -1.92
CA GLN A 82 15.53 -5.31 -1.94
C GLN A 82 16.72 -4.78 -1.13
N ARG A 83 17.08 -3.50 -1.30
CA ARG A 83 18.18 -2.89 -0.54
C ARG A 83 17.88 -2.83 0.95
N ALA A 84 16.67 -2.44 1.32
CA ALA A 84 16.27 -2.35 2.72
C ALA A 84 16.34 -3.72 3.40
N ARG A 85 15.81 -4.77 2.76
CA ARG A 85 15.85 -6.14 3.30
C ARG A 85 17.26 -6.65 3.57
N ALA A 86 18.25 -6.23 2.78
CA ALA A 86 19.64 -6.60 3.00
C ALA A 86 20.25 -5.97 4.27
N GLY A 87 19.67 -4.87 4.77
CA GLY A 87 20.16 -4.13 5.94
C GLY A 87 19.36 -4.34 7.23
N LEU A 88 18.25 -5.07 7.20
CA LEU A 88 17.39 -5.30 8.37
C LEU A 88 18.09 -6.16 9.43
N CYS A 89 17.92 -5.80 10.69
CA CYS A 89 18.36 -6.58 11.84
C CYS A 89 17.39 -7.71 12.19
N LYS A 90 16.10 -7.53 11.86
CA LYS A 90 15.03 -8.52 12.12
C LYS A 90 14.20 -8.79 10.85
N PRO A 91 13.60 -9.98 10.71
CA PRO A 91 12.63 -10.21 9.64
C PRO A 91 11.46 -9.22 9.74
N LEU A 92 11.19 -8.51 8.64
CA LEU A 92 10.05 -7.60 8.51
C LEU A 92 9.35 -7.88 7.17
N ALA A 93 8.06 -8.17 7.23
CA ALA A 93 7.26 -8.42 6.03
C ALA A 93 6.92 -7.10 5.33
N VAL A 94 7.18 -7.03 4.03
CA VAL A 94 6.96 -5.81 3.23
C VAL A 94 5.82 -6.03 2.26
N VAL A 95 4.76 -5.23 2.40
CA VAL A 95 3.58 -5.18 1.53
C VAL A 95 3.57 -3.82 0.83
N GLY A 96 4.08 -3.76 -0.39
CA GLY A 96 4.29 -2.49 -1.09
C GLY A 96 3.96 -2.61 -2.56
N GLU A 97 3.24 -1.63 -3.11
CA GLU A 97 2.94 -1.59 -4.54
C GLU A 97 2.71 -0.15 -5.04
N VAL A 98 2.84 0.05 -6.34
CA VAL A 98 2.48 1.32 -6.99
C VAL A 98 1.02 1.27 -7.40
N ALA A 99 0.21 2.20 -6.87
CA ALA A 99 -1.18 2.36 -7.26
C ALA A 99 -1.24 3.19 -8.55
N LEU A 100 -1.70 2.57 -9.65
CA LEU A 100 -1.81 3.22 -10.95
C LEU A 100 -3.25 3.66 -11.25
N PRO A 101 -3.44 4.90 -11.74
CA PRO A 101 -2.48 6.02 -11.70
C PRO A 101 -2.21 6.54 -10.28
N SER A 102 -3.11 6.24 -9.35
CA SER A 102 -3.08 6.58 -7.93
C SER A 102 -3.99 5.63 -7.15
N LEU A 103 -4.10 5.79 -5.84
CA LEU A 103 -5.06 5.02 -5.01
C LEU A 103 -6.50 5.10 -5.52
N GLU A 104 -6.92 6.21 -6.12
CA GLU A 104 -8.24 6.34 -6.76
C GLU A 104 -8.48 5.26 -7.82
N GLY A 105 -7.45 4.83 -8.56
CA GLY A 105 -7.57 3.74 -9.53
C GLY A 105 -7.95 2.42 -8.87
N TRP A 106 -7.42 2.14 -7.68
CA TRP A 106 -7.82 0.96 -6.88
C TRP A 106 -9.25 1.10 -6.35
N ILE A 107 -9.66 2.29 -5.91
CA ILE A 107 -11.03 2.54 -5.47
C ILE A 107 -12.03 2.31 -6.61
N LEU A 108 -11.73 2.78 -7.83
CA LEU A 108 -12.56 2.51 -9.01
C LEU A 108 -12.61 1.01 -9.35
N ALA A 109 -11.49 0.28 -9.20
CA ALA A 109 -11.47 -1.17 -9.39
C ALA A 109 -12.34 -1.91 -8.37
N LEU A 110 -12.35 -1.45 -7.10
CA LEU A 110 -13.24 -1.99 -6.06
C LEU A 110 -14.73 -1.73 -6.36
N LEU A 111 -15.03 -0.69 -7.12
CA LEU A 111 -16.38 -0.43 -7.67
C LEU A 111 -16.68 -1.25 -8.93
N GLY A 112 -15.77 -2.13 -9.36
CA GLY A 112 -15.92 -3.02 -10.52
C GLY A 112 -15.50 -2.40 -11.86
N GLN A 113 -14.88 -1.21 -11.86
CA GLN A 113 -14.44 -0.57 -13.09
C GLN A 113 -13.17 -1.21 -13.64
N ARG A 114 -13.17 -1.52 -14.95
CA ARG A 114 -12.04 -2.06 -15.71
C ARG A 114 -11.14 -0.97 -16.29
N GLY A 115 -9.89 -1.32 -16.60
CA GLY A 115 -8.90 -0.44 -17.22
C GLY A 115 -8.54 0.77 -16.35
N THR A 116 -8.56 0.61 -15.02
CA THR A 116 -8.29 1.71 -14.09
C THR A 116 -6.81 2.07 -14.04
N GLU A 117 -5.91 1.10 -14.20
CA GLU A 117 -4.45 1.32 -14.19
C GLU A 117 -3.96 2.08 -15.44
N ASP A 118 -4.70 2.02 -16.55
CA ASP A 118 -4.41 2.73 -17.80
C ASP A 118 -5.02 4.15 -17.84
N MET A 119 -5.71 4.58 -16.78
CA MET A 119 -6.28 5.92 -16.72
C MET A 119 -5.21 6.96 -16.44
N THR A 120 -5.36 8.15 -17.03
CA THR A 120 -4.64 9.32 -16.53
C THR A 120 -5.19 9.75 -15.17
N PRO A 121 -4.38 10.43 -14.32
CA PRO A 121 -4.86 10.96 -13.03
C PRO A 121 -6.12 11.84 -13.18
N ALA A 122 -6.17 12.65 -14.24
CA ALA A 122 -7.33 13.50 -14.53
C ALA A 122 -8.59 12.69 -14.87
N ARG A 123 -8.46 11.56 -15.57
CA ARG A 123 -9.57 10.65 -15.85
C ARG A 123 -10.03 9.93 -14.59
N ALA A 124 -9.11 9.37 -13.80
CA ALA A 124 -9.43 8.70 -12.55
C ALA A 124 -10.22 9.63 -11.60
N ARG A 125 -9.78 10.89 -11.46
CA ARG A 125 -10.51 11.91 -10.70
C ARG A 125 -11.95 12.10 -11.19
N ARG A 126 -12.16 12.26 -12.49
CA ARG A 126 -13.50 12.43 -13.07
C ARG A 126 -14.42 11.24 -12.81
N GLU A 127 -13.88 10.02 -12.87
CA GLU A 127 -14.67 8.81 -12.61
C GLU A 127 -15.02 8.67 -11.12
N ILE A 128 -14.12 9.05 -10.20
CA ILE A 128 -14.41 9.12 -8.75
C ILE A 128 -15.55 10.10 -8.47
N GLU A 129 -15.49 11.30 -9.06
CA GLU A 129 -16.54 12.31 -8.90
C GLU A 129 -17.89 11.82 -9.49
N LYS A 130 -17.88 11.13 -10.64
CA LYS A 130 -19.09 10.51 -11.23
C LYS A 130 -19.67 9.39 -10.37
N ALA A 131 -18.83 8.66 -9.64
CA ALA A 131 -19.27 7.65 -8.68
C ALA A 131 -19.89 8.26 -7.41
N GLY A 132 -20.02 9.59 -7.33
CA GLY A 132 -20.59 10.30 -6.18
C GLY A 132 -19.64 10.39 -4.99
N LEU A 133 -18.35 10.10 -5.19
CA LEU A 133 -17.33 10.16 -4.14
C LEU A 133 -16.68 11.55 -4.15
N ALA A 134 -16.50 12.11 -2.96
CA ALA A 134 -15.73 13.34 -2.82
C ALA A 134 -14.25 13.06 -3.11
N PHE A 135 -13.71 13.66 -4.17
CA PHE A 135 -12.29 13.56 -4.50
C PHE A 135 -11.43 14.03 -3.31
N LYS A 136 -10.37 13.27 -2.98
CA LYS A 136 -9.50 13.44 -1.79
C LYS A 136 -10.15 13.19 -0.42
N SER A 137 -11.39 12.72 -0.34
CA SER A 137 -11.98 12.30 0.93
C SER A 137 -11.55 10.88 1.28
N THR A 138 -10.58 10.74 2.18
CA THR A 138 -10.14 9.44 2.72
C THR A 138 -11.33 8.66 3.26
N ALA A 139 -12.18 9.28 4.07
CA ALA A 139 -13.40 8.64 4.60
C ALA A 139 -14.33 8.09 3.51
N SER A 140 -14.51 8.81 2.39
CA SER A 140 -15.34 8.32 1.28
C SER A 140 -14.73 7.10 0.61
N MET A 141 -13.41 7.07 0.43
CA MET A 141 -12.69 5.95 -0.17
C MET A 141 -12.64 4.74 0.77
N VAL A 142 -12.42 4.95 2.07
CA VAL A 142 -12.50 3.91 3.10
C VAL A 142 -13.88 3.25 3.09
N ARG A 143 -14.95 4.03 2.97
CA ARG A 143 -16.31 3.47 2.88
C ARG A 143 -16.48 2.52 1.69
N VAL A 144 -15.87 2.82 0.54
CA VAL A 144 -15.87 1.91 -0.62
C VAL A 144 -15.17 0.59 -0.28
N VAL A 145 -14.01 0.66 0.39
CA VAL A 145 -13.28 -0.53 0.83
C VAL A 145 -14.11 -1.36 1.82
N GLU A 146 -14.72 -0.72 2.80
CA GLU A 146 -15.56 -1.38 3.81
C GLU A 146 -16.81 -2.05 3.20
N GLN A 147 -17.39 -1.42 2.18
CA GLN A 147 -18.55 -1.94 1.47
C GLN A 147 -18.21 -2.99 0.42
N CYS A 148 -16.93 -3.14 0.04
CA CYS A 148 -16.49 -4.17 -0.89
C CYS A 148 -16.65 -5.55 -0.22
N PRO A 149 -17.56 -6.42 -0.71
CA PRO A 149 -17.85 -7.68 -0.04
C PRO A 149 -16.69 -8.67 -0.12
N ASP A 150 -15.87 -8.58 -1.18
CA ASP A 150 -14.77 -9.50 -1.44
C ASP A 150 -13.69 -8.85 -2.34
N LEU A 151 -12.48 -8.69 -1.79
CA LEU A 151 -11.31 -8.17 -2.51
C LEU A 151 -10.80 -9.12 -3.61
N SER A 152 -11.26 -10.38 -3.64
CA SER A 152 -10.94 -11.33 -4.71
C SER A 152 -11.70 -11.06 -6.01
N ARG A 153 -12.80 -10.29 -5.94
CA ARG A 153 -13.72 -10.04 -7.06
C ARG A 153 -13.44 -8.74 -7.83
N VAL A 154 -12.32 -8.08 -7.53
CA VAL A 154 -11.88 -6.94 -8.32
C VAL A 154 -11.57 -7.37 -9.77
N PRO A 155 -11.71 -6.47 -10.75
CA PRO A 155 -11.31 -6.75 -12.13
C PRO A 155 -9.89 -7.29 -12.24
N ASP A 156 -9.67 -8.26 -13.14
CA ASP A 156 -8.38 -8.94 -13.36
C ASP A 156 -7.29 -8.03 -13.95
N ASP A 157 -7.68 -6.88 -14.48
CA ASP A 157 -6.79 -5.82 -14.95
C ASP A 157 -6.35 -4.84 -13.84
N ALA A 158 -6.88 -4.94 -12.62
CA ALA A 158 -6.42 -4.19 -11.45
C ALA A 158 -5.18 -4.86 -10.80
N ARG A 159 -4.12 -5.05 -11.59
CA ARG A 159 -2.98 -5.91 -11.27
C ARG A 159 -2.20 -5.45 -10.03
N GLY A 160 -1.99 -4.16 -9.85
CA GLY A 160 -1.34 -3.59 -8.68
C GLY A 160 -2.13 -3.85 -7.40
N LEU A 161 -3.45 -3.66 -7.42
CA LEU A 161 -4.30 -4.00 -6.27
C LEU A 161 -4.26 -5.50 -5.94
N ILE A 162 -4.28 -6.35 -6.97
CA ILE A 162 -4.16 -7.81 -6.82
C ILE A 162 -2.82 -8.19 -6.19
N ARG A 163 -1.69 -7.69 -6.72
CA ARG A 163 -0.35 -7.96 -6.15
C ARG A 163 -0.24 -7.48 -4.71
N TRP A 164 -0.75 -6.28 -4.42
CA TRP A 164 -0.74 -5.74 -3.07
C TRP A 164 -1.56 -6.61 -2.11
N ARG A 165 -2.76 -7.03 -2.52
CA ARG A 165 -3.63 -7.93 -1.74
C ARG A 165 -2.95 -9.26 -1.47
N ASP A 166 -2.35 -9.88 -2.49
CA ASP A 166 -1.72 -11.20 -2.35
C ASP A 166 -0.50 -11.13 -1.42
N ALA A 167 0.30 -10.06 -1.51
CA ALA A 167 1.39 -9.79 -0.57
C ALA A 167 0.88 -9.59 0.86
N ALA A 168 -0.21 -8.83 1.03
CA ALA A 168 -0.84 -8.60 2.34
C ALA A 168 -1.41 -9.89 2.94
N GLN A 169 -2.05 -10.75 2.14
CA GLN A 169 -2.52 -12.07 2.57
C GLN A 169 -1.37 -12.96 3.05
N GLY A 170 -0.26 -12.98 2.31
CA GLY A 170 0.93 -13.73 2.72
C GLY A 170 1.54 -13.20 4.03
N ALA A 171 1.61 -11.86 4.18
CA ALA A 171 2.18 -11.22 5.37
C ALA A 171 1.31 -11.40 6.63
N LEU A 172 -0.01 -11.41 6.47
CA LEU A 172 -0.97 -11.56 7.57
C LEU A 172 -1.34 -13.02 7.87
N ALA A 173 -0.82 -13.98 7.09
CA ALA A 173 -1.04 -15.39 7.35
C ALA A 173 -0.52 -15.75 8.76
N PRO A 174 -1.27 -16.55 9.55
CA PRO A 174 -0.78 -17.02 10.83
C PRO A 174 0.55 -17.74 10.64
N SER A 175 1.57 -17.37 11.42
CA SER A 175 2.81 -18.14 11.47
C SER A 175 2.47 -19.58 11.86
N PRO A 176 3.06 -20.60 11.20
CA PRO A 176 2.84 -21.98 11.62
C PRO A 176 3.27 -22.10 13.08
N GLU A 177 2.34 -22.48 13.96
CA GLU A 177 2.65 -22.78 15.35
C GLU A 177 3.80 -23.81 15.36
N LEU A 178 4.94 -23.45 15.95
CA LEU A 178 5.94 -24.44 16.29
C LEU A 178 5.25 -25.45 17.22
N PRO A 179 5.27 -26.76 16.91
CA PRO A 179 4.59 -27.74 17.73
C PRO A 179 5.11 -27.60 19.16
N GLY A 180 4.20 -27.24 20.07
CA GLY A 180 4.49 -27.09 21.48
C GLY A 180 5.15 -28.38 21.96
N LYS A 181 6.38 -28.26 22.46
CA LYS A 181 7.04 -29.35 23.17
C LYS A 181 6.16 -29.70 24.37
N SER A 182 5.43 -30.80 24.24
CA SER A 182 4.76 -31.48 25.35
C SER A 182 5.81 -32.14 26.24
#